data_AF-A0A8H7QKZ8-F1
#
_entry.id   AF-A0A8H7QKZ8-F1
#
_cell.length_a   1.000
_cell.length_b   1.000
_cell.length_c   1.000
_cell.angle_alpha   90.00
_cell.angle_beta   90.00
_cell.angle_gamma   90.00
#
_symmetry.space_group_name_H-M   'P 1'
#
loop_
_entity.id
_entity.type
_entity.pdbx_description
1 polymer ?
#
loop_
_entity_poly.entity_id
_entity_poly.type
_entity_poly.pdbx_seq_one_letter_code
_entity_poly.pdbx_strand_id
1 'polypeptide(L)'
;MSLSGVRKLLKRMGFKPRRKIKTNFVSKKNKPLRLTWAKKHHHFTVDQWRQWVFSDETRANSWGPDGNSYYWSSGGDILQPYQTEPHVEGDGGSTSLLDTLEYYDMNPDLNPIEHVWYQLKRRLNTYPTRPTTKEELEARITSE
;
A
#
# COMPACT_ATOMS: atom_id res chain seq x y z
N MET A 1 -1.28 -34.63 6.53
CA MET A 1 -0.03 -33.86 6.29
C MET A 1 -0.14 -32.53 7.03
N SER A 2 0.81 -32.16 7.90
CA SER A 2 0.74 -30.90 8.65
C SER A 2 1.20 -29.70 7.80
N LEU A 3 0.78 -28.48 8.15
CA LEU A 3 1.27 -27.23 7.55
C LEU A 3 2.80 -27.12 7.54
N SER A 4 3.47 -27.66 8.56
CA SER A 4 4.93 -27.71 8.62
C SER A 4 5.54 -28.69 7.61
N GLY A 5 4.88 -29.83 7.38
CA GLY A 5 5.28 -30.83 6.38
C GLY A 5 5.16 -30.30 4.95
N VAL A 6 4.06 -29.62 4.63
CA VAL A 6 3.85 -28.96 3.32
C VAL A 6 4.93 -27.90 3.08
N ARG A 7 5.21 -27.06 4.08
CA ARG A 7 6.24 -26.01 3.97
C ARG A 7 7.65 -26.58 3.75
N LYS A 8 8.01 -27.67 4.44
CA LYS A 8 9.30 -28.36 4.25
C LYS A 8 9.41 -28.96 2.85
N LEU A 9 8.34 -29.59 2.36
CA LEU A 9 8.29 -30.16 1.02
C LEU A 9 8.46 -29.10 -0.07
N LEU A 10 7.73 -27.99 0.03
CA LEU A 10 7.82 -26.87 -0.92
C LEU A 10 9.25 -26.30 -0.99
N LYS A 11 9.90 -26.10 0.17
CA LYS A 11 11.31 -25.68 0.22
C LYS A 11 12.24 -26.69 -0.44
N ARG A 12 12.05 -27.99 -0.19
CA ARG A 12 12.84 -29.07 -0.81
C ARG A 12 12.68 -29.11 -2.33
N MET A 13 11.49 -28.77 -2.82
CA MET A 13 11.18 -28.66 -4.24
C MET A 13 11.65 -27.33 -4.87
N GLY A 14 12.37 -26.49 -4.13
CA GLY A 14 12.90 -25.22 -4.63
C GLY A 14 11.91 -24.06 -4.66
N PHE A 15 10.68 -24.23 -4.16
CA PHE A 15 9.72 -23.14 -4.07
C PHE A 15 10.14 -22.14 -2.97
N LYS A 16 10.03 -20.86 -3.29
CA LYS A 16 10.33 -19.76 -2.38
C LYS A 16 9.04 -19.01 -2.04
N PRO A 17 8.86 -18.58 -0.78
CA PRO A 17 7.75 -17.72 -0.42
C PRO A 17 8.00 -16.34 -1.03
N ARG A 18 7.02 -15.82 -1.77
CA ARG A 18 7.00 -14.47 -2.32
C ARG A 18 5.85 -13.70 -1.70
N ARG A 19 6.07 -12.42 -1.40
CA ARG A 19 5.03 -11.54 -0.88
C ARG A 19 4.02 -11.28 -2.00
N LYS A 20 2.72 -11.45 -1.73
CA LYS A 20 1.69 -11.04 -2.67
C LYS A 20 1.74 -9.53 -2.83
N ILE A 21 1.54 -9.07 -4.06
CA ILE A 21 1.45 -7.64 -4.34
C ILE A 21 0.02 -7.23 -4.01
N LYS A 22 -0.12 -6.30 -3.06
CA LYS A 22 -1.39 -5.62 -2.82
C LYS A 22 -1.63 -4.68 -3.99
N THR A 23 -2.73 -4.84 -4.68
CA THR A 23 -3.11 -3.97 -5.81
C THR A 23 -4.44 -3.31 -5.47
N ASN A 24 -4.57 -2.02 -5.77
CA ASN A 24 -5.85 -1.34 -5.60
C ASN A 24 -6.84 -1.87 -6.63
N PHE A 25 -8.01 -2.31 -6.17
CA PHE A 25 -9.06 -2.74 -7.10
C PHE A 25 -9.61 -1.51 -7.83
N VAL A 26 -9.36 -1.42 -9.14
CA VAL A 26 -9.92 -0.34 -9.97
C VAL A 26 -11.22 -0.81 -10.60
N SER A 27 -12.34 -0.31 -10.08
CA SER A 27 -13.66 -0.53 -10.66
C SER A 27 -13.70 -0.10 -12.13
N LYS A 28 -14.50 -0.79 -12.96
CA LYS A 28 -14.71 -0.45 -14.38
C LYS A 28 -15.18 1.01 -14.56
N LYS A 29 -15.94 1.53 -13.59
CA LYS A 29 -16.41 2.93 -13.57
C LYS A 29 -15.28 3.94 -13.33
N ASN A 30 -14.26 3.55 -12.56
CA ASN A 30 -13.19 4.46 -12.12
C ASN A 30 -12.07 4.53 -13.16
N LYS A 31 -11.86 3.46 -13.96
CA LYS A 31 -10.86 3.43 -15.04
C LYS A 31 -10.91 4.62 -16.02
N PRO A 32 -12.07 5.00 -16.60
CA PRO A 32 -12.11 6.14 -17.52
C PRO A 32 -11.80 7.47 -16.83
N LEU A 33 -12.31 7.65 -15.60
CA LEU A 33 -12.03 8.81 -14.78
C LEU A 33 -10.53 8.94 -14.52
N ARG A 34 -9.85 7.85 -14.14
CA ARG A 34 -8.38 7.76 -13.97
C ARG A 34 -7.61 8.24 -15.18
N LEU A 35 -8.02 7.75 -16.34
CA LEU A 35 -7.33 8.07 -17.59
C LEU A 35 -7.48 9.54 -17.96
N THR A 36 -8.65 10.15 -17.77
CA THR A 36 -8.86 11.56 -18.10
C THR A 36 -8.06 12.48 -17.18
N TRP A 37 -8.00 12.19 -15.88
CA TRP A 37 -7.18 12.95 -14.94
C TRP A 37 -5.68 12.82 -15.25
N ALA A 38 -5.19 11.60 -15.47
CA ALA A 38 -3.78 11.38 -15.80
C ALA A 38 -3.40 12.11 -17.10
N LYS A 39 -4.27 12.09 -18.12
CA LYS A 39 -4.07 12.86 -19.36
C LYS A 39 -4.08 14.37 -19.12
N LYS A 40 -4.96 14.87 -18.27
CA LYS A 40 -5.05 16.32 -17.94
C LYS A 40 -3.78 16.82 -17.25
N HIS A 41 -3.19 16.01 -16.37
CA HIS A 41 -2.04 16.38 -15.54
C HIS A 41 -0.70 15.79 -16.04
N HIS A 42 -0.71 15.04 -17.16
CA HIS A 42 0.48 14.41 -17.73
C HIS A 42 1.61 15.40 -18.04
N HIS A 43 1.27 16.62 -18.41
CA HIS A 43 2.23 17.67 -18.77
C HIS A 43 2.59 18.61 -17.60
N PHE A 44 2.17 18.30 -16.38
CA PHE A 44 2.46 19.16 -15.24
C PHE A 44 3.95 19.16 -14.91
N THR A 45 4.49 20.36 -14.68
CA THR A 45 5.87 20.54 -14.24
C THR A 45 6.02 20.29 -12.74
N VAL A 46 7.27 20.11 -12.29
CA VAL A 46 7.58 19.92 -10.86
C VAL A 46 7.05 21.08 -10.01
N ASP A 47 7.16 22.33 -10.50
CA ASP A 47 6.68 23.50 -9.75
C ASP A 47 5.16 23.56 -9.66
N GLN A 48 4.44 23.07 -10.67
CA GLN A 48 2.99 22.93 -10.59
C GLN A 48 2.60 21.86 -9.58
N TRP A 49 3.32 20.73 -9.52
CA TRP A 49 3.09 19.71 -8.50
C TRP A 49 3.40 20.19 -7.08
N ARG A 50 4.37 21.10 -6.90
CA ARG A 50 4.71 21.69 -5.59
C ARG A 50 3.59 22.54 -4.99
N GLN A 51 2.65 23.03 -5.81
CA GLN A 51 1.48 23.78 -5.34
C GLN A 51 0.39 22.86 -4.76
N TRP A 52 0.52 21.55 -4.95
CA TRP A 52 -0.46 20.58 -4.48
C TRP A 52 -0.06 20.05 -3.11
N VAL A 53 -1.02 20.06 -2.19
CA VAL A 53 -0.89 19.42 -0.88
C VAL A 53 -1.68 18.12 -0.91
N PHE A 54 -1.01 17.02 -0.58
CA PHE A 54 -1.62 15.71 -0.48
C PHE A 54 -1.84 15.38 1.00
N SER A 55 -3.06 14.99 1.36
CA SER A 55 -3.44 14.54 2.70
C SER A 55 -4.17 13.22 2.61
N ASP A 56 -3.86 12.30 3.51
CA ASP A 56 -4.51 11.00 3.65
C ASP A 56 -4.20 10.43 5.04
N GLU A 57 -4.90 9.37 5.44
CA GLU A 57 -4.67 8.69 6.70
C GLU A 57 -4.06 7.30 6.46
N THR A 58 -3.18 6.85 7.37
CA THR A 58 -2.73 5.46 7.35
C THR A 58 -2.73 4.86 8.74
N ARG A 59 -3.01 3.56 8.81
CA ARG A 59 -2.87 2.80 10.04
C ARG A 59 -1.43 2.34 10.24
N ALA A 60 -0.85 2.67 11.39
CA ALA A 60 0.40 2.10 11.88
C ALA A 60 0.09 1.11 13.02
N ASN A 61 0.37 -0.18 12.82
CA ASN A 61 0.10 -1.21 13.81
C ASN A 61 1.33 -1.45 14.70
N SER A 62 1.16 -1.37 16.03
CA SER A 62 2.18 -1.81 17.00
C SER A 62 2.21 -3.34 17.16
N TRP A 63 1.05 -3.98 17.01
CA TRP A 63 0.85 -5.42 17.20
C TRP A 63 0.11 -6.07 16.02
N GLY A 64 0.55 -7.28 15.64
CA GLY A 64 0.03 -8.05 14.51
C GLY A 64 0.89 -7.94 13.23
N PRO A 65 0.67 -8.81 12.23
CA PRO A 65 1.25 -8.66 10.90
C PRO A 65 0.51 -7.56 10.11
N ASP A 66 1.22 -6.82 9.24
CA ASP A 66 0.68 -5.76 8.36
C ASP A 66 -0.32 -6.26 7.29
N GLY A 67 -0.93 -7.43 7.49
CA GLY A 67 -1.72 -8.12 6.47
C GLY A 67 -0.88 -8.58 5.28
N ASN A 68 0.42 -8.81 5.46
CA ASN A 68 1.27 -9.31 4.39
C ASN A 68 1.01 -10.80 4.15
N SER A 69 0.40 -11.11 3.01
CA SER A 69 0.17 -12.46 2.54
C SER A 69 1.28 -12.95 1.63
N TYR A 70 1.51 -14.25 1.63
CA TYR A 70 2.57 -14.90 0.87
C TYR A 70 2.02 -16.03 0.00
N TYR A 71 2.61 -16.20 -1.17
CA TYR A 71 2.39 -17.36 -2.03
C TYR A 71 3.73 -18.05 -2.31
N TRP A 72 3.70 -19.33 -2.64
CA TRP A 72 4.91 -20.09 -3.00
C TRP A 72 5.06 -20.09 -4.52
N SER A 73 6.26 -19.80 -5.03
CA SER A 73 6.57 -19.85 -6.46
C SER A 73 7.96 -20.43 -6.71
N SER A 74 8.12 -21.13 -7.83
CA SER A 74 9.38 -21.69 -8.33
C SER A 74 10.25 -20.66 -9.06
N GLY A 75 9.75 -19.44 -9.30
CA GLY A 75 10.57 -18.29 -9.73
C GLY A 75 10.58 -17.97 -11.23
N GLY A 76 9.58 -18.38 -12.01
CA GLY A 76 9.46 -18.07 -13.44
C GLY A 76 8.09 -17.63 -13.94
N ASP A 77 7.10 -17.47 -13.04
CA ASP A 77 5.70 -17.27 -13.46
C ASP A 77 5.35 -15.78 -13.61
N ILE A 78 4.62 -15.44 -14.68
CA ILE A 78 3.88 -14.19 -14.79
C ILE A 78 2.87 -14.13 -13.63
N LEU A 79 2.77 -12.98 -12.94
CA LEU A 79 1.86 -12.80 -11.81
C LEU A 79 0.41 -13.09 -12.22
N GLN A 80 -0.13 -14.19 -11.71
CA GLN A 80 -1.52 -14.60 -11.87
C GLN A 80 -2.43 -13.85 -10.88
N PRO A 81 -3.72 -13.64 -11.18
CA PRO A 81 -4.63 -12.89 -10.31
C PRO A 81 -4.73 -13.40 -8.86
N TYR A 82 -4.54 -14.71 -8.62
CA TYR A 82 -4.54 -15.29 -7.27
C TYR A 82 -3.26 -15.00 -6.46
N GLN A 83 -2.21 -14.54 -7.13
CA GLN A 83 -0.93 -14.12 -6.53
C GLN A 83 -0.93 -12.62 -6.16
N THR A 84 -2.00 -11.91 -6.50
CA THR A 84 -2.31 -10.55 -6.04
C THR A 84 -3.42 -10.57 -5.00
N GLU A 85 -3.41 -9.59 -4.10
CA GLU A 85 -4.52 -9.35 -3.19
C GLU A 85 -5.17 -8.02 -3.55
N PRO A 86 -6.38 -8.02 -4.15
CA PRO A 86 -7.11 -6.79 -4.40
C PRO A 86 -7.51 -6.16 -3.07
N HIS A 87 -7.00 -4.97 -2.81
CA HIS A 87 -7.46 -4.14 -1.70
C HIS A 87 -8.79 -3.51 -2.10
N VAL A 88 -9.85 -3.80 -1.34
CA VAL A 88 -11.15 -3.13 -1.44
C VAL A 88 -11.28 -2.29 -0.20
N GLU A 89 -10.94 -1.01 -0.31
CA GLU A 89 -11.22 -0.03 0.72
C GLU A 89 -12.64 0.47 0.52
N GLY A 90 -13.44 0.42 1.58
CA GLY A 90 -14.72 1.08 1.62
C GLY A 90 -14.66 2.06 2.78
N ASP A 91 -14.62 3.36 2.48
CA ASP A 91 -14.90 4.35 3.51
C ASP A 91 -15.70 5.54 2.97
N GLY A 92 -16.49 6.11 3.86
CA GLY A 92 -17.55 7.08 3.61
C GLY A 92 -17.03 8.49 3.31
N GLY A 93 -17.70 9.15 2.37
CA GLY A 93 -17.39 10.51 1.95
C GLY A 93 -17.49 11.54 3.07
N SER A 94 -16.54 12.48 3.07
CA SER A 94 -16.60 13.71 3.86
C SER A 94 -16.72 14.93 2.95
N THR A 95 -17.68 15.79 3.28
CA THR A 95 -17.96 17.09 2.67
C THR A 95 -17.10 18.20 3.29
N SER A 96 -16.44 19.05 2.47
CA SER A 96 -16.51 20.54 2.51
C SER A 96 -15.20 21.32 2.20
N LEU A 97 -15.34 22.28 1.26
CA LEU A 97 -14.85 23.68 1.25
C LEU A 97 -13.42 24.09 0.84
N LEU A 98 -12.59 23.19 0.34
CA LEU A 98 -11.52 23.56 -0.59
C LEU A 98 -11.83 22.93 -1.94
N ASP A 99 -11.07 23.20 -3.00
CA ASP A 99 -11.09 22.39 -4.23
C ASP A 99 -10.55 20.97 -3.94
N THR A 100 -11.06 20.34 -2.88
CA THR A 100 -10.86 18.97 -2.49
C THR A 100 -11.35 18.17 -3.67
N LEU A 101 -10.42 17.60 -4.43
CA LEU A 101 -10.73 16.65 -5.46
C LEU A 101 -11.59 15.55 -4.82
N GLU A 102 -12.90 15.54 -5.10
CA GLU A 102 -13.85 14.43 -4.88
C GLU A 102 -13.41 13.11 -5.58
N TYR A 103 -12.16 13.05 -6.01
CA TYR A 103 -11.60 12.17 -7.02
C TYR A 103 -10.44 11.32 -6.46
N TYR A 104 -9.88 11.68 -5.30
CA TYR A 104 -8.72 11.00 -4.70
C TYR A 104 -9.06 9.67 -4.01
N ASP A 105 -10.27 9.51 -3.47
CA ASP A 105 -10.71 8.28 -2.77
C ASP A 105 -10.68 7.01 -3.64
N MET A 106 -10.56 7.16 -4.95
CA MET A 106 -10.58 6.04 -5.89
C MET A 106 -9.19 5.67 -6.44
N ASN A 107 -8.11 6.33 -5.99
CA ASN A 107 -6.77 6.23 -6.59
C ASN A 107 -5.61 6.31 -5.58
N PRO A 108 -5.47 5.35 -4.65
CA PRO A 108 -4.37 5.39 -3.68
C PRO A 108 -3.00 5.36 -4.37
N ASP A 109 -2.88 4.66 -5.51
CA ASP A 109 -1.63 4.51 -6.25
C ASP A 109 -1.15 5.76 -7.01
N LEU A 110 -1.99 6.79 -7.12
CA LEU A 110 -1.61 8.10 -7.67
C LEU A 110 -1.36 9.14 -6.58
N ASN A 111 -1.56 8.80 -5.30
CA ASN A 111 -1.32 9.69 -4.19
C ASN A 111 0.15 9.60 -3.74
N PRO A 112 0.97 10.66 -3.91
CA PRO A 112 2.37 10.64 -3.48
C PRO A 112 2.55 10.35 -1.99
N ILE A 113 1.51 10.58 -1.16
CA ILE A 113 1.57 10.30 0.28
C ILE A 113 1.75 8.80 0.59
N GLU A 114 1.32 7.90 -0.30
CA GLU A 114 1.55 6.47 -0.14
C GLU A 114 3.04 6.11 -0.17
N HIS A 115 3.82 6.86 -0.95
CA HIS A 115 5.27 6.70 -0.95
C HIS A 115 5.86 7.18 0.39
N VAL A 116 5.31 8.24 0.98
CA VAL A 116 5.68 8.71 2.31
C VAL A 116 5.35 7.66 3.37
N TRP A 117 4.13 7.08 3.34
CA TRP A 117 3.73 6.01 4.24
C TRP A 117 4.59 4.76 4.09
N TYR A 118 4.96 4.39 2.87
CA TYR A 118 5.87 3.28 2.61
C TYR A 118 7.24 3.50 3.26
N GLN A 119 7.82 4.69 3.12
CA GLN A 119 9.11 5.00 3.74
C GLN A 119 9.01 5.05 5.27
N LEU A 120 7.94 5.65 5.80
CA LEU A 120 7.68 5.69 7.24
C LEU A 120 7.60 4.28 7.84
N LYS A 121 6.78 3.40 7.26
CA LYS A 121 6.64 2.00 7.72
C LYS A 121 7.94 1.22 7.57
N ARG A 122 8.75 1.49 6.54
CA ARG A 122 10.09 0.89 6.41
C ARG A 122 11.03 1.33 7.51
N ARG A 123 11.03 2.62 7.86
CA ARG A 123 11.84 3.16 8.96
C ARG A 123 11.40 2.61 10.30
N LEU A 124 10.10 2.52 10.57
CA LEU A 124 9.60 1.90 11.79
C LEU A 124 10.05 0.44 11.93
N ASN A 125 10.21 -0.27 10.81
CA ASN A 125 10.74 -1.63 10.76
C ASN A 125 12.26 -1.75 10.94
N THR A 126 13.03 -0.64 10.95
CA THR A 126 14.48 -0.69 11.24
C THR A 126 14.77 -0.67 12.74
N TYR A 127 13.81 -0.32 13.59
CA TYR A 127 14.01 -0.38 15.04
C TYR A 127 14.12 -1.83 15.52
N PRO A 128 14.99 -2.11 16.51
CA PRO A 128 15.25 -3.48 16.98
C PRO A 128 14.04 -4.11 17.65
N THR A 129 13.18 -3.29 18.27
CA THR A 129 11.95 -3.71 18.93
C THR A 129 10.77 -3.00 18.31
N ARG A 130 9.60 -3.62 18.40
CA ARG A 130 8.34 -2.96 18.05
C ARG A 130 7.98 -1.95 19.14
N PRO A 131 7.35 -0.82 18.79
CA PRO A 131 6.84 0.09 19.78
C PRO A 131 5.75 -0.60 20.59
N THR A 132 5.85 -0.49 21.91
CA THR A 132 4.95 -1.14 22.86
C THR A 132 3.83 -0.22 23.32
N THR A 133 4.06 1.08 23.28
CA THR A 133 3.07 2.11 23.61
C THR A 133 2.83 3.06 22.44
N LYS A 134 1.74 3.83 22.53
CA LYS A 134 1.40 4.84 21.54
C LYS A 134 2.44 5.96 21.54
N GLU A 135 2.88 6.36 22.72
CA GLU A 135 3.86 7.44 22.93
C GLU A 135 5.22 7.06 22.33
N GLU A 136 5.62 5.79 22.45
CA GLU A 136 6.84 5.28 21.83
C GLU A 136 6.73 5.26 20.29
N LEU A 137 5.57 4.90 19.75
CA LEU A 137 5.32 4.95 18.31
C LEU A 137 5.37 6.39 17.80
N GLU A 138 4.69 7.32 18.48
CA GLU A 138 4.70 8.74 18.13
C GLU A 138 6.11 9.32 18.19
N ALA A 139 6.86 9.04 19.26
CA ALA A 139 8.25 9.48 19.40
C ALA A 139 9.13 9.00 18.24
N ARG A 140 8.94 7.78 17.75
CA ARG A 140 9.69 7.23 16.60
C ARG A 140 9.27 7.83 15.25
N ILE A 141 8.01 8.24 15.12
CA ILE A 141 7.51 8.93 13.92
C ILE A 141 8.05 10.37 13.87
N THR A 142 8.05 11.06 15.02
CA THR A 142 8.43 12.47 15.13
C THR A 142 9.92 12.69 15.40
N SER A 143 10.70 11.64 15.71
CA SER A 143 12.15 11.73 15.84
C SER A 143 12.80 11.99 14.47
N GLU A 144 12.85 13.26 14.08
CA GLU A 144 13.67 13.81 12.98
C GLU A 144 14.99 14.35 13.50
#